data_AF-A0A6P2CUS6-F1
#
_entry.id   AF-A0A6P2CUS6-F1
#
_cell.length_a   1.000
_cell.length_b   1.000
_cell.length_c   1.000
_cell.angle_alpha   90.00
_cell.angle_beta   90.00
_cell.angle_gamma   90.00
#
_symmetry.space_group_name_H-M   'P 1'
#
loop_
_entity.id
_entity.type
_entity.pdbx_description
1 polymer ?
#
loop_
_entity_poly.entity_id
_entity_poly.type
_entity_poly.pdbx_seq_one_letter_code
_entity_poly.pdbx_strand_id
1 'polypeptide(L)'
;MAEAEKPWDAVFNQVRVTRWPGCVYPHPPQVSESSLDAAEKQLGTRFPESYRAFMTRFGPGEIEGRISLRRPTAEEIGDETGGYYDFLEYVAERFAIDLAWIHQLVLFASDGLGDAYGWHPAEITSSAPHECRFYHIQRAPLYPPHVVGNTFADLLHWAAMEAIEGPTEDIQEFQFTPRALRLRTTPKHSDVQNWLFFNNRTARLIARSIRDQGRVEAFPILADALQDAGCTNADLLDSCRTGNPDIDGAWVLQVLLGKG
;
A
#
# COMPACT_ATOMS: atom_id res chain seq x y z
N MET A 1 -7.19 -12.89 -27.15
CA MET A 1 -7.60 -11.50 -27.44
C MET A 1 -6.96 -10.65 -26.37
N ALA A 2 -6.08 -9.71 -26.73
CA ALA A 2 -5.52 -8.78 -25.75
C ALA A 2 -6.68 -7.99 -25.15
N GLU A 3 -6.79 -8.00 -23.83
CA GLU A 3 -7.74 -7.17 -23.09
C GLU A 3 -7.47 -5.72 -23.46
N ALA A 4 -8.50 -4.95 -23.82
CA ALA A 4 -8.32 -3.55 -24.19
C ALA A 4 -7.75 -2.80 -22.97
N GLU A 5 -6.64 -2.08 -23.18
CA GLU A 5 -5.96 -1.31 -22.13
C GLU A 5 -6.96 -0.34 -21.48
N LYS A 6 -7.11 -0.44 -20.16
CA LYS A 6 -8.05 0.39 -19.42
C LYS A 6 -7.49 1.81 -19.29
N PRO A 7 -8.34 2.85 -19.20
CA PRO A 7 -7.88 4.25 -19.16
C PRO A 7 -6.86 4.57 -18.05
N TRP A 8 -6.92 3.85 -16.93
CA TRP A 8 -6.05 4.05 -15.77
C TRP A 8 -4.73 3.23 -15.80
N ASP A 9 -4.56 2.31 -16.75
CA ASP A 9 -3.38 1.43 -16.79
C ASP A 9 -2.08 2.22 -16.97
N ALA A 10 -2.11 3.27 -17.80
CA ALA A 10 -0.97 4.16 -18.01
C ALA A 10 -0.47 4.79 -16.69
N VAL A 11 -1.39 5.14 -15.79
CA VAL A 11 -1.08 5.73 -14.48
C VAL A 11 -0.60 4.66 -13.52
N PHE A 12 -1.28 3.52 -13.46
CA PHE A 12 -0.92 2.42 -12.57
C PHE A 12 0.45 1.82 -12.92
N ASN A 13 0.86 1.87 -14.18
CA ASN A 13 2.19 1.44 -14.62
C ASN A 13 3.32 2.38 -14.16
N GLN A 14 3.00 3.62 -13.74
CA GLN A 14 3.96 4.58 -13.19
C GLN A 14 4.10 4.46 -11.66
N VAL A 15 3.29 3.62 -11.00
CA VAL A 15 3.35 3.41 -9.55
C VAL A 15 4.63 2.67 -9.15
N ARG A 16 5.44 3.32 -8.33
CA ARG A 16 6.62 2.78 -7.65
C ARG A 16 6.21 2.24 -6.29
N VAL A 17 6.31 0.91 -6.15
CA VAL A 17 5.99 0.23 -4.91
C VAL A 17 7.20 0.25 -3.98
N THR A 18 7.10 1.00 -2.88
CA THR A 18 8.12 1.08 -1.84
C THR A 18 7.78 0.15 -0.68
N ARG A 19 8.79 -0.52 -0.11
CA ARG A 19 8.60 -1.44 1.02
C ARG A 19 9.69 -1.22 2.05
N TRP A 20 9.33 -1.38 3.31
CA TRP A 20 10.21 -1.23 4.44
C TRP A 20 10.88 -2.58 4.71
N PRO A 21 12.21 -2.68 4.68
CA PRO A 21 12.91 -3.97 4.76
C PRO A 21 12.57 -4.77 6.04
N GLY A 22 12.25 -4.08 7.15
CA GLY A 22 11.86 -4.69 8.42
C GLY A 22 10.43 -5.24 8.50
N CYS A 23 9.64 -5.13 7.42
CA CYS A 23 8.23 -5.51 7.39
C CYS A 23 7.99 -6.73 6.50
N VAL A 24 6.97 -7.51 6.84
CA VAL A 24 6.42 -8.57 5.98
C VAL A 24 5.23 -8.01 5.23
N TYR A 25 5.23 -8.17 3.91
CA TYR A 25 4.16 -7.72 3.02
C TYR A 25 3.42 -8.92 2.42
N PRO A 26 2.12 -8.79 2.14
CA PRO A 26 1.39 -9.82 1.43
C PRO A 26 1.92 -9.96 -0.01
N HIS A 27 2.14 -11.19 -0.46
CA HIS A 27 2.45 -11.49 -1.85
C HIS A 27 1.74 -12.77 -2.31
N PRO A 28 0.84 -12.72 -3.32
CA PRO A 28 0.32 -11.53 -4.01
C PRO A 28 -0.56 -10.64 -3.11
N PRO A 29 -1.04 -9.47 -3.58
CA PRO A 29 -1.97 -8.62 -2.81
C PRO A 29 -3.17 -9.42 -2.29
N GLN A 30 -3.59 -9.15 -1.05
CA GLN A 30 -4.66 -9.90 -0.37
C GLN A 30 -6.08 -9.57 -0.86
N VAL A 31 -6.24 -8.61 -1.75
CA VAL A 31 -7.55 -8.19 -2.25
C VAL A 31 -7.85 -8.90 -3.55
N SER A 32 -8.97 -9.61 -3.58
CA SER A 32 -9.49 -10.31 -4.75
C SER A 32 -10.81 -9.70 -5.21
N GLU A 33 -11.20 -9.92 -6.46
CA GLU A 33 -12.52 -9.54 -6.98
C GLU A 33 -13.65 -10.05 -6.07
N SER A 34 -13.56 -11.30 -5.61
CA SER A 34 -14.57 -11.89 -4.73
C SER A 34 -14.68 -11.19 -3.36
N SER A 35 -13.57 -10.68 -2.82
CA SER A 35 -13.59 -9.90 -1.58
C SER A 35 -14.18 -8.51 -1.78
N LEU A 36 -13.94 -7.90 -2.95
CA LEU A 36 -14.53 -6.62 -3.32
C LEU A 36 -16.05 -6.75 -3.50
N ASP A 37 -16.51 -7.80 -4.20
CA ASP A 37 -17.94 -8.07 -4.37
C ASP A 37 -18.66 -8.30 -3.03
N ALA A 38 -18.00 -8.99 -2.10
CA ALA A 38 -18.53 -9.19 -0.75
C ALA A 38 -18.65 -7.85 0.01
N ALA A 39 -17.65 -6.98 -0.10
CA ALA A 39 -17.66 -5.66 0.52
C ALA A 39 -18.72 -4.74 -0.08
N GLU A 40 -18.86 -4.70 -1.40
CA GLU A 40 -19.93 -3.96 -2.09
C GLU A 40 -21.32 -4.40 -1.62
N LYS A 41 -21.53 -5.71 -1.50
CA LYS A 41 -22.79 -6.27 -1.01
C LYS A 41 -23.08 -5.87 0.44
N GLN A 42 -22.07 -5.82 1.30
CA GLN A 42 -22.24 -5.44 2.70
C GLN A 42 -22.46 -3.93 2.87
N LEU A 43 -21.73 -3.12 2.10
CA LEU A 43 -21.85 -1.66 2.13
C LEU A 43 -23.06 -1.14 1.34
N GLY A 44 -23.67 -1.98 0.48
CA GLY A 44 -24.82 -1.59 -0.34
C GLY A 44 -24.47 -0.61 -1.46
N THR A 45 -23.20 -0.55 -1.86
CA THR A 45 -22.69 0.36 -2.89
C THR A 45 -21.81 -0.39 -3.87
N ARG A 46 -21.82 0.03 -5.14
CA ARG A 46 -20.85 -0.43 -6.13
C ARG A 46 -19.59 0.42 -6.02
N PHE A 47 -18.43 -0.19 -6.21
CA PHE A 47 -17.15 0.50 -6.21
C PHE A 47 -16.77 0.96 -7.63
N PRO A 48 -16.11 2.13 -7.76
CA PRO A 48 -15.52 2.54 -9.04
C PRO A 48 -14.56 1.48 -9.58
N GLU A 49 -14.61 1.20 -10.88
CA GLU A 49 -13.84 0.13 -11.52
C GLU A 49 -12.33 0.39 -11.42
N SER A 50 -11.92 1.65 -11.54
CA SER A 50 -10.54 2.10 -11.32
C SER A 50 -10.03 1.83 -9.90
N TYR A 51 -10.89 2.02 -8.88
CA TYR A 51 -10.55 1.69 -7.48
C TYR A 51 -10.40 0.19 -7.28
N ARG A 52 -11.32 -0.61 -7.83
CA ARG A 52 -11.23 -2.08 -7.80
C ARG A 52 -9.94 -2.56 -8.43
N ALA A 53 -9.62 -2.07 -9.64
CA ALA A 53 -8.41 -2.43 -10.36
C ALA A 53 -7.15 -2.08 -9.56
N PHE A 54 -7.10 -0.91 -8.91
CA PHE A 54 -5.98 -0.55 -8.04
C PHE A 54 -5.86 -1.49 -6.83
N MET A 55 -6.97 -1.75 -6.14
CA MET A 55 -7.00 -2.62 -4.96
C MET A 55 -6.59 -4.06 -5.28
N THR A 56 -7.07 -4.63 -6.38
CA THR A 56 -6.65 -5.97 -6.83
C THR A 56 -5.16 -6.00 -7.23
N ARG A 57 -4.63 -4.91 -7.78
CA ARG A 57 -3.23 -4.84 -8.25
C ARG A 57 -2.22 -4.55 -7.14
N PHE A 58 -2.55 -3.66 -6.19
CA PHE A 58 -1.60 -3.15 -5.20
C PHE A 58 -2.04 -3.38 -3.75
N GLY A 59 -3.34 -3.53 -3.51
CA GLY A 59 -3.92 -3.69 -2.17
C GLY A 59 -4.02 -2.38 -1.37
N PRO A 60 -4.37 -2.47 -0.08
CA PRO A 60 -4.35 -1.34 0.84
C PRO A 60 -2.91 -0.89 1.11
N GLY A 61 -2.73 0.34 1.56
CA GLY A 61 -1.40 0.92 1.77
C GLY A 61 -1.44 2.42 1.84
N GLU A 62 -0.34 3.06 1.50
CA GLU A 62 -0.15 4.49 1.65
C GLU A 62 0.30 5.09 0.32
N ILE A 63 -0.42 6.10 -0.16
CA ILE A 63 -0.08 6.88 -1.36
C ILE A 63 0.72 8.09 -0.91
N GLU A 64 1.86 8.32 -1.57
CA GLU A 64 2.77 9.46 -1.33
C GLU A 64 3.17 9.65 0.15
N GLY A 65 3.25 8.57 0.92
CA GLY A 65 3.61 8.66 2.34
C GLY A 65 2.62 9.46 3.21
N ARG A 66 1.37 9.60 2.75
CA ARG A 66 0.38 10.48 3.38
C ARG A 66 -1.03 9.89 3.40
N ILE A 67 -1.57 9.52 2.24
CA ILE A 67 -2.96 9.04 2.14
C ILE A 67 -2.99 7.54 2.42
N SER A 68 -3.55 7.16 3.57
CA SER A 68 -3.72 5.78 3.99
C SER A 68 -4.98 5.17 3.41
N LEU A 69 -4.81 4.33 2.39
CA LEU A 69 -5.84 3.48 1.81
C LEU A 69 -6.22 2.34 2.77
N ARG A 70 -7.51 2.26 3.10
CA ARG A 70 -8.08 1.22 3.94
C ARG A 70 -8.27 -0.09 3.19
N ARG A 71 -8.45 -1.19 3.92
CA ARG A 71 -8.97 -2.42 3.30
C ARG A 71 -10.40 -2.18 2.84
N PRO A 72 -10.77 -2.66 1.64
CA PRO A 72 -12.14 -2.54 1.16
C PRO A 72 -13.03 -3.59 1.86
N THR A 73 -13.28 -3.40 3.16
CA THR A 73 -14.18 -4.23 3.98
C THR A 73 -15.21 -3.34 4.64
N ALA A 74 -16.39 -3.91 4.97
CA ALA A 74 -17.42 -3.16 5.67
C ALA A 74 -16.97 -2.70 7.07
N GLU A 75 -16.06 -3.43 7.72
CA GLU A 75 -15.48 -3.04 9.02
C GLU A 75 -14.58 -1.81 8.87
N GLU A 76 -13.55 -1.84 8.02
CA GLU A 76 -12.61 -0.72 7.92
C GLU A 76 -13.22 0.50 7.22
N ILE A 77 -14.06 0.31 6.20
CA ILE A 77 -14.75 1.43 5.53
C ILE A 77 -15.95 1.91 6.36
N GLY A 78 -16.73 1.02 6.99
CA GLY A 78 -17.95 1.39 7.69
C GLY A 78 -17.72 2.02 9.08
N ASP A 79 -16.88 1.42 9.92
CA ASP A 79 -16.77 1.83 11.34
C ASP A 79 -16.10 3.19 11.52
N GLU A 80 -15.10 3.52 10.71
CA GLU A 80 -14.42 4.83 10.77
C GLU A 80 -15.23 5.95 10.13
N THR A 81 -16.19 5.62 9.27
CA THR A 81 -17.01 6.64 8.59
C THR A 81 -17.95 7.34 9.58
N GLY A 82 -18.37 6.69 10.67
CA GLY A 82 -19.24 7.29 11.68
C GLY A 82 -18.69 8.58 12.28
N GLY A 83 -17.40 8.62 12.64
CA GLY A 83 -16.77 9.82 13.20
C GLY A 83 -16.63 10.96 12.20
N TYR A 84 -16.50 10.65 10.90
CA TYR A 84 -16.48 11.66 9.84
C TYR A 84 -17.87 12.19 9.50
N TYR A 85 -18.91 11.36 9.59
CA TYR A 85 -20.30 11.81 9.38
C TYR A 85 -20.74 12.79 10.45
N ASP A 86 -20.54 12.48 11.74
CA ASP A 86 -20.86 13.42 12.85
C ASP A 86 -20.22 14.80 12.63
N PHE A 87 -18.97 14.79 12.16
CA PHE A 87 -18.23 15.99 11.86
C PHE A 87 -18.74 16.73 10.60
N LEU A 88 -19.04 16.01 9.52
CA LEU A 88 -19.58 16.59 8.30
C LEU A 88 -20.96 17.20 8.52
N GLU A 89 -21.80 16.55 9.33
CA GLU A 89 -23.11 17.07 9.76
C GLU A 89 -22.94 18.39 10.51
N TYR A 90 -21.95 18.49 11.42
CA TYR A 90 -21.65 19.72 12.16
C TYR A 90 -21.30 20.90 11.25
N VAL A 91 -20.62 20.66 10.12
CA VAL A 91 -20.25 21.72 9.17
C VAL A 91 -21.22 21.88 7.99
N ALA A 92 -22.27 21.05 7.92
CA ALA A 92 -23.19 21.00 6.79
C ALA A 92 -23.91 22.33 6.55
N GLU A 93 -24.44 22.96 7.61
CA GLU A 93 -25.12 24.26 7.51
C GLU A 93 -24.17 25.35 7.01
N ARG A 94 -22.93 25.37 7.51
CA ARG A 94 -21.92 26.38 7.16
C ARG A 94 -21.60 26.39 5.66
N PHE A 95 -21.59 25.20 5.05
CA PHE A 95 -21.22 25.02 3.65
C PHE A 95 -22.41 24.68 2.74
N ALA A 96 -23.64 24.72 3.27
CA ALA A 96 -24.86 24.31 2.58
C ALA A 96 -24.77 22.91 1.94
N ILE A 97 -24.21 21.95 2.68
CA ILE A 97 -24.08 20.55 2.25
C ILE A 97 -25.35 19.80 2.66
N ASP A 98 -25.90 18.99 1.75
CA ASP A 98 -27.04 18.12 2.05
C ASP A 98 -26.62 16.96 2.97
N LEU A 99 -27.35 16.73 4.06
CA LEU A 99 -27.10 15.60 4.95
C LEU A 99 -27.28 14.27 4.23
N ALA A 100 -28.25 14.18 3.31
CA ALA A 100 -28.46 12.96 2.53
C ALA A 100 -27.26 12.64 1.63
N TRP A 101 -26.53 13.67 1.17
CA TRP A 101 -25.28 13.51 0.42
C TRP A 101 -24.16 13.02 1.33
N ILE A 102 -24.03 13.57 2.55
CA ILE A 102 -23.02 13.15 3.54
C ILE A 102 -23.15 11.65 3.84
N HIS A 103 -24.36 11.17 4.16
CA HIS A 103 -24.59 9.77 4.52
C HIS A 103 -24.43 8.76 3.38
N GLN A 104 -24.28 9.22 2.14
CA GLN A 104 -24.03 8.37 0.98
C GLN A 104 -22.55 8.30 0.61
N LEU A 105 -21.70 9.17 1.16
CA LEU A 105 -20.26 9.15 0.90
C LEU A 105 -19.63 7.84 1.36
N VAL A 106 -18.79 7.25 0.51
CA VAL A 106 -17.97 6.10 0.87
C VAL A 106 -16.55 6.57 1.12
N LEU A 107 -16.12 6.59 2.39
CA LEU A 107 -14.79 7.07 2.79
C LEU A 107 -13.79 5.92 2.85
N PHE A 108 -12.94 5.79 1.84
CA PHE A 108 -12.02 4.66 1.69
C PHE A 108 -10.59 4.95 2.16
N ALA A 109 -10.26 6.21 2.45
CA ALA A 109 -8.95 6.59 2.95
C ALA A 109 -9.01 7.82 3.86
N SER A 110 -7.93 8.02 4.60
CA SER A 110 -7.65 9.23 5.35
C SER A 110 -6.16 9.52 5.36
N ASP A 111 -5.75 10.71 5.75
CA ASP A 111 -4.33 11.01 6.02
C ASP A 111 -4.04 11.20 7.51
N GLY A 112 -2.76 11.39 7.85
CA GLY A 112 -2.30 11.60 9.23
C GLY A 112 -2.77 12.91 9.87
N LEU A 113 -3.29 13.86 9.09
CA LEU A 113 -3.90 15.10 9.57
C LEU A 113 -5.41 14.90 9.86
N GLY A 114 -5.94 13.79 9.37
CA GLY A 114 -7.32 13.36 9.53
C GLY A 114 -8.23 13.90 8.43
N ASP A 115 -7.69 14.33 7.31
CA ASP A 115 -8.49 14.56 6.12
C ASP A 115 -9.01 13.20 5.59
N ALA A 116 -10.21 13.20 5.03
CA ALA A 116 -10.84 12.03 4.45
C ALA A 116 -10.86 12.08 2.92
N TYR A 117 -10.87 10.89 2.33
CA TYR A 117 -11.00 10.69 0.90
C TYR A 117 -12.11 9.70 0.63
N GLY A 118 -12.98 10.04 -0.32
CA GLY A 118 -14.14 9.22 -0.61
C GLY A 118 -14.65 9.41 -2.02
N TRP A 119 -15.62 8.60 -2.41
CA TRP A 119 -16.44 8.86 -3.58
C TRP A 119 -17.91 8.96 -3.18
N HIS A 120 -18.72 9.57 -4.05
CA HIS A 120 -20.16 9.62 -3.89
C HIS A 120 -20.84 8.67 -4.88
N PRO A 121 -21.44 7.54 -4.45
CA PRO A 121 -22.00 6.50 -5.34
C PRO A 121 -23.11 6.97 -6.28
N ALA A 122 -23.88 7.99 -5.89
CA ALA A 122 -24.94 8.55 -6.74
C ALA A 122 -24.41 9.52 -7.81
N GLU A 123 -23.16 10.01 -7.69
CA GLU A 123 -22.56 10.93 -8.64
C GLU A 123 -21.76 10.17 -9.70
N ILE A 124 -22.48 9.42 -10.54
CA ILE A 124 -21.89 8.60 -11.60
C ILE A 124 -21.29 9.51 -12.69
N THR A 125 -20.00 9.37 -12.94
CA THR A 125 -19.23 10.13 -13.93
C THR A 125 -19.10 9.37 -15.25
N SER A 126 -19.07 8.04 -15.17
CA SER A 126 -19.13 7.11 -16.30
C SER A 126 -19.90 5.85 -15.89
N SER A 127 -20.72 5.31 -16.79
CA SER A 127 -21.47 4.06 -16.54
C SER A 127 -20.74 2.80 -17.02
N ALA A 128 -19.83 2.93 -18.00
CA ALA A 128 -19.01 1.85 -18.53
C ALA A 128 -17.65 2.40 -19.02
N PRO A 129 -16.56 2.28 -18.24
CA PRO A 129 -16.46 1.64 -16.92
C PRO A 129 -17.29 2.38 -15.85
N HIS A 130 -17.71 1.68 -14.79
CA HIS A 130 -18.49 2.31 -13.72
C HIS A 130 -17.58 3.17 -12.85
N GLU A 131 -17.75 4.49 -12.91
CA GLU A 131 -16.97 5.47 -12.17
C GLU A 131 -17.88 6.49 -11.50
N CYS A 132 -17.41 7.00 -10.36
CA CYS A 132 -18.10 7.99 -9.55
C CYS A 132 -17.16 9.16 -9.23
N ARG A 133 -17.72 10.27 -8.75
CA ARG A 133 -16.92 11.43 -8.38
C ARG A 133 -16.16 11.19 -7.07
N PHE A 134 -14.87 11.54 -7.06
CA PHE A 134 -13.98 11.44 -5.91
C PHE A 134 -13.79 12.80 -5.23
N TYR A 135 -13.68 12.77 -3.90
CA TYR A 135 -13.60 13.94 -3.03
C TYR A 135 -12.45 13.85 -2.03
N HIS A 136 -11.89 15.01 -1.73
CA HIS A 136 -11.06 15.28 -0.55
C HIS A 136 -11.86 16.15 0.42
N ILE A 137 -11.85 15.73 1.68
CA ILE A 137 -12.65 16.33 2.76
C ILE A 137 -11.69 16.69 3.89
N GLN A 138 -11.56 17.99 4.16
CA GLN A 138 -10.67 18.47 5.21
C GLN A 138 -11.26 18.25 6.61
N ARG A 139 -10.44 17.83 7.57
CA ARG A 139 -10.84 17.68 8.99
C ARG A 139 -11.20 18.99 9.66
N ALA A 140 -10.64 20.10 9.20
CA ALA A 140 -10.94 21.44 9.70
C ALA A 140 -11.24 22.31 8.48
N PRO A 141 -12.45 22.20 7.89
CA PRO A 141 -12.69 22.63 6.54
C PRO A 141 -12.77 24.15 6.55
N LEU A 142 -11.88 24.77 5.78
CA LEU A 142 -12.07 26.17 5.38
C LEU A 142 -12.97 26.25 4.14
N TYR A 143 -13.12 25.13 3.43
CA TYR A 143 -13.84 24.98 2.17
C TYR A 143 -14.75 23.74 2.21
N PRO A 144 -15.81 23.68 1.39
CA PRO A 144 -16.61 22.47 1.22
C PRO A 144 -15.77 21.30 0.65
N PRO A 145 -16.30 20.06 0.70
CA PRO A 145 -15.68 18.90 0.04
C PRO A 145 -15.20 19.22 -1.37
N HIS A 146 -13.91 19.00 -1.62
CA HIS A 146 -13.26 19.35 -2.88
C HIS A 146 -13.26 18.16 -3.83
N VAL A 147 -13.68 18.37 -5.08
CA VAL A 147 -13.64 17.33 -6.12
C VAL A 147 -12.19 17.12 -6.56
N VAL A 148 -11.66 15.91 -6.38
CA VAL A 148 -10.29 15.58 -6.80
C VAL A 148 -10.25 14.88 -8.15
N GLY A 149 -11.37 14.32 -8.63
CA GLY A 149 -11.41 13.67 -9.93
C GLY A 149 -12.64 12.81 -10.18
N ASN A 150 -12.65 12.14 -11.32
CA ASN A 150 -13.74 11.26 -11.75
C ASN A 150 -13.33 9.78 -11.75
N THR A 151 -12.05 9.48 -11.52
CA THR A 151 -11.49 8.12 -11.40
C THR A 151 -10.49 8.06 -10.24
N PHE A 152 -10.15 6.85 -9.80
CA PHE A 152 -9.08 6.66 -8.82
C PHE A 152 -7.71 7.12 -9.34
N ALA A 153 -7.49 7.03 -10.66
CA ALA A 153 -6.27 7.52 -11.28
C ALA A 153 -6.15 9.06 -11.21
N ASP A 154 -7.27 9.79 -11.31
CA ASP A 154 -7.27 11.24 -11.11
C ASP A 154 -6.88 11.60 -9.67
N LEU A 155 -7.34 10.81 -8.69
CA LEU A 155 -6.96 10.99 -7.29
C LEU A 155 -5.47 10.77 -7.07
N LEU A 156 -4.86 9.78 -7.73
CA LEU A 156 -3.40 9.57 -7.65
C LEU A 156 -2.63 10.78 -8.20
N HIS A 157 -3.06 11.33 -9.34
CA HIS A 157 -2.48 12.56 -9.90
C HIS A 157 -2.61 13.73 -8.95
N TRP A 158 -3.82 13.96 -8.43
CA TRP A 158 -4.06 15.02 -7.47
C TRP A 158 -3.19 14.86 -6.21
N ALA A 159 -3.11 13.64 -5.66
CA ALA A 159 -2.31 13.36 -4.47
C ALA A 159 -0.81 13.62 -4.68
N ALA A 160 -0.27 13.25 -5.85
CA ALA A 160 1.10 13.55 -6.22
C ALA A 160 1.35 15.05 -6.37
N MET A 161 0.42 15.79 -6.98
CA MET A 161 0.54 17.25 -7.11
C MET A 161 0.55 17.95 -5.74
N GLU A 162 -0.30 17.53 -4.81
CA GLU A 162 -0.35 18.08 -3.44
C GLU A 162 0.88 17.71 -2.61
N ALA A 163 1.57 16.61 -2.91
CA ALA A 163 2.76 16.17 -2.19
C ALA A 163 4.03 16.96 -2.57
N ILE A 164 4.01 17.72 -3.66
CA ILE A 164 5.18 18.48 -4.13
C ILE A 164 5.33 19.77 -3.32
N GLU A 165 6.33 19.80 -2.43
CA GLU A 165 6.89 21.05 -1.89
C GLU A 165 8.10 21.49 -2.73
N GLY A 166 7.90 22.33 -3.77
CA GLY A 166 9.02 22.87 -4.57
C GLY A 166 8.75 22.98 -6.08
N PRO A 167 9.71 23.47 -6.89
CA PRO A 167 9.52 23.67 -8.32
C PRO A 167 9.29 22.34 -9.06
N THR A 168 8.26 22.35 -9.91
CA THR A 168 7.65 21.24 -10.65
C THR A 168 8.45 20.82 -11.89
N GLU A 169 9.73 20.53 -11.75
CA GLU A 169 10.51 19.95 -12.85
C GLU A 169 10.80 18.47 -12.56
N ASP A 170 10.08 17.60 -13.28
CA ASP A 170 10.38 16.20 -13.56
C ASP A 170 10.23 15.13 -12.45
N ILE A 171 9.05 15.01 -11.84
CA ILE A 171 8.68 13.77 -11.14
C ILE A 171 7.32 13.26 -11.62
N GLN A 172 7.36 12.20 -12.45
CA GLN A 172 6.21 11.45 -13.00
C GLN A 172 5.97 10.11 -12.27
N GLU A 173 6.65 9.86 -11.15
CA GLU A 173 6.60 8.58 -10.45
C GLU A 173 5.73 8.67 -9.19
N PHE A 174 4.68 7.85 -9.12
CA PHE A 174 3.78 7.78 -7.95
C PHE A 174 4.32 6.83 -6.90
N GLN A 175 4.50 7.27 -5.67
CA GLN A 175 4.95 6.40 -4.59
C GLN A 175 3.77 5.70 -3.90
N PHE A 176 3.88 4.38 -3.75
CA PHE A 176 2.92 3.59 -3.01
C PHE A 176 3.62 2.62 -2.06
N THR A 177 3.26 2.67 -0.78
CA THR A 177 3.75 1.72 0.23
C THR A 177 2.62 0.78 0.63
N PRO A 178 2.64 -0.51 0.25
CA PRO A 178 1.59 -1.44 0.65
C PRO A 178 1.48 -1.56 2.18
N ARG A 179 0.32 -1.94 2.69
CA ARG A 179 0.14 -2.18 4.13
C ARG A 179 0.93 -3.42 4.56
N ALA A 180 1.82 -3.25 5.54
CA ALA A 180 2.54 -4.38 6.12
C ALA A 180 1.59 -5.29 6.93
N LEU A 181 1.84 -6.60 6.92
CA LEU A 181 1.11 -7.55 7.77
C LEU A 181 1.62 -7.50 9.20
N ARG A 182 2.95 -7.44 9.36
CA ARG A 182 3.65 -7.39 10.64
C ARG A 182 5.10 -7.00 10.42
N LEU A 183 5.77 -6.67 11.52
CA LEU A 183 7.23 -6.60 11.55
C LEU A 183 7.83 -8.00 11.41
N ARG A 184 9.01 -8.06 10.81
CA ARG A 184 9.85 -9.25 10.78
C ARG A 184 10.41 -9.50 12.19
N THR A 185 10.59 -10.77 12.50
CA THR A 185 11.23 -11.22 13.73
C THR A 185 12.74 -11.08 13.58
N THR A 186 13.31 -10.04 14.18
CA THR A 186 14.77 -9.84 14.17
C THR A 186 15.44 -10.89 15.07
N PRO A 187 16.37 -11.71 14.56
CA PRO A 187 17.09 -12.68 15.38
C PRO A 187 18.04 -11.99 16.37
N LYS A 188 18.38 -12.67 17.47
CA LYS A 188 19.37 -12.14 18.42
C LYS A 188 20.75 -12.09 17.77
N HIS A 189 21.51 -11.06 18.12
CA HIS A 189 22.87 -10.90 17.60
C HIS A 189 23.77 -12.12 17.90
N SER A 190 23.63 -12.75 19.07
CA SER A 190 24.37 -13.98 19.41
C SER A 190 24.10 -15.13 18.46
N ASP A 191 22.83 -15.32 18.08
CA ASP A 191 22.41 -16.43 17.22
C ASP A 191 22.96 -16.20 15.81
N VAL A 192 22.86 -14.96 15.31
CA VAL A 192 23.46 -14.54 14.04
C VAL A 192 24.96 -14.82 14.02
N GLN A 193 25.71 -14.44 15.07
CA GLN A 193 27.14 -14.73 15.13
C GLN A 193 27.40 -16.24 15.07
N ASN A 194 26.69 -17.04 15.87
CA ASN A 194 26.84 -18.49 15.86
C ASN A 194 26.63 -19.09 14.46
N TRP A 195 25.58 -18.66 13.75
CA TRP A 195 25.32 -19.11 12.38
C TRP A 195 26.44 -18.72 11.41
N LEU A 196 26.96 -17.51 11.54
CA LEU A 196 28.03 -16.99 10.67
C LEU A 196 29.42 -17.58 10.98
N PHE A 197 29.62 -18.17 12.16
CA PHE A 197 30.86 -18.87 12.52
C PHE A 197 30.83 -20.36 12.19
N PHE A 198 29.64 -20.96 12.06
CA PHE A 198 29.45 -22.37 11.75
C PHE A 198 30.11 -22.79 10.42
N ASN A 199 30.58 -24.05 10.37
CA ASN A 199 31.12 -24.73 9.18
C ASN A 199 32.02 -23.83 8.31
N ASN A 200 33.19 -23.46 8.84
CA ASN A 200 34.17 -22.58 8.18
C ASN A 200 33.61 -21.24 7.69
N ARG A 201 32.59 -20.70 8.39
CA ARG A 201 31.95 -19.42 8.08
C ARG A 201 31.26 -19.40 6.71
N THR A 202 30.79 -20.55 6.23
CA THR A 202 30.16 -20.71 4.92
C THR A 202 29.05 -19.68 4.68
N ALA A 203 28.08 -19.56 5.60
CA ALA A 203 26.99 -18.59 5.48
C ALA A 203 27.50 -17.14 5.38
N ARG A 204 28.56 -16.78 6.11
CA ARG A 204 29.18 -15.45 6.06
C ARG A 204 29.83 -15.17 4.71
N LEU A 205 30.50 -16.15 4.13
CA LEU A 205 31.15 -16.01 2.82
C LEU A 205 30.11 -15.83 1.71
N ILE A 206 29.02 -16.60 1.76
CA ILE A 206 27.91 -16.46 0.83
C ILE A 206 27.26 -15.08 0.97
N ALA A 207 26.89 -14.67 2.19
CA ALA A 207 26.29 -13.35 2.43
C ALA A 207 27.17 -12.19 1.93
N ARG A 208 28.50 -12.28 2.11
CA ARG A 208 29.44 -11.30 1.56
C ARG A 208 29.51 -11.33 0.05
N SER A 209 29.49 -12.51 -0.57
CA SER A 209 29.47 -12.61 -2.04
C SER A 209 28.20 -11.98 -2.62
N ILE A 210 27.04 -12.18 -1.99
CA ILE A 210 25.79 -11.52 -2.37
C ILE A 210 25.95 -10.00 -2.28
N ARG A 211 26.39 -9.47 -1.14
CA ARG A 211 26.50 -8.03 -0.92
C ARG A 211 27.55 -7.37 -1.81
N ASP A 212 28.74 -7.94 -1.87
CA ASP A 212 29.92 -7.31 -2.45
C ASP A 212 30.00 -7.55 -3.97
N GLN A 213 29.31 -8.58 -4.49
CA GLN A 213 29.34 -8.97 -5.92
C GLN A 213 27.95 -9.01 -6.58
N GLY A 214 26.87 -8.70 -5.85
CA GLY A 214 25.51 -8.66 -6.39
C GLY A 214 24.94 -10.03 -6.79
N ARG A 215 25.43 -11.14 -6.20
CA ARG A 215 25.01 -12.52 -6.51
C ARG A 215 23.66 -12.90 -5.92
N VAL A 216 22.60 -12.21 -6.35
CA VAL A 216 21.23 -12.41 -5.83
C VAL A 216 20.72 -13.85 -5.97
N GLU A 217 21.20 -14.60 -6.95
CA GLU A 217 20.88 -16.02 -7.14
C GLU A 217 21.38 -16.93 -6.01
N ALA A 218 22.31 -16.46 -5.17
CA ALA A 218 22.86 -17.21 -4.06
C ALA A 218 22.02 -17.11 -2.76
N PHE A 219 20.92 -16.33 -2.75
CA PHE A 219 20.06 -16.21 -1.57
C PHE A 219 19.46 -17.57 -1.12
N PRO A 220 18.93 -18.45 -2.00
CA PRO A 220 18.46 -19.77 -1.56
C PRO A 220 19.56 -20.63 -0.93
N ILE A 221 20.79 -20.55 -1.46
CA ILE A 221 21.96 -21.27 -0.92
C ILE A 221 22.36 -20.71 0.46
N LEU A 222 22.25 -19.39 0.64
CA LEU A 222 22.42 -18.75 1.95
C LEU A 222 21.38 -19.27 2.96
N ALA A 223 20.12 -19.45 2.54
CA ALA A 223 19.07 -19.99 3.40
C ALA A 223 19.46 -21.38 3.93
N ASP A 224 19.92 -22.27 3.05
CA ASP A 224 20.29 -23.62 3.41
C ASP A 224 21.52 -23.65 4.32
N ALA A 225 22.54 -22.84 4.02
CA ALA A 225 23.71 -22.68 4.89
C ALA A 225 23.36 -22.15 6.30
N LEU A 226 22.36 -21.28 6.40
CA LEU A 226 21.84 -20.80 7.69
C LEU A 226 21.08 -21.91 8.43
N GLN A 227 20.27 -22.71 7.72
CA GLN A 227 19.56 -23.85 8.34
C GLN A 227 20.53 -24.91 8.85
N ASP A 228 21.56 -25.24 8.08
CA ASP A 228 22.62 -26.17 8.50
C ASP A 228 23.33 -25.67 9.78
N ALA A 229 23.42 -24.35 9.94
CA ALA A 229 23.96 -23.72 11.14
C ALA A 229 22.97 -23.66 12.32
N GLY A 230 21.76 -24.18 12.17
CA GLY A 230 20.72 -24.21 13.19
C GLY A 230 19.80 -22.98 13.21
N CYS A 231 19.75 -22.18 12.14
CA CYS A 231 18.80 -21.08 12.03
C CYS A 231 17.37 -21.62 11.89
N THR A 232 16.48 -21.19 12.79
CA THR A 232 15.05 -21.50 12.78
C THR A 232 14.17 -20.26 12.59
N ASN A 233 14.79 -19.10 12.32
CA ASN A 233 14.07 -17.86 12.08
C ASN A 233 13.38 -17.90 10.71
N ALA A 234 12.07 -18.13 10.70
CA ALA A 234 11.27 -18.24 9.47
C ALA A 234 11.39 -16.99 8.59
N ASP A 235 11.29 -15.80 9.17
CA ASP A 235 11.36 -14.55 8.38
C ASP A 235 12.70 -14.41 7.65
N LEU A 236 13.82 -14.78 8.29
CA LEU A 236 15.15 -14.75 7.67
C LEU A 236 15.26 -15.76 6.53
N LEU A 237 14.79 -16.98 6.75
CA LEU A 237 14.87 -18.07 5.79
C LEU A 237 13.96 -17.86 4.58
N ASP A 238 12.73 -17.40 4.81
CA ASP A 238 11.75 -17.14 3.76
C ASP A 238 12.20 -15.96 2.89
N SER A 239 12.82 -14.93 3.49
CA SER A 239 13.41 -13.81 2.73
C SER A 239 14.51 -14.26 1.79
N CYS A 240 15.34 -15.21 2.21
CA CYS A 240 16.37 -15.78 1.36
C CYS A 240 15.79 -16.65 0.23
N ARG A 241 14.61 -17.25 0.40
CA ARG A 241 14.09 -18.22 -0.57
C ARG A 241 13.13 -17.63 -1.57
N THR A 242 12.19 -16.83 -1.08
CA THR A 242 11.04 -16.33 -1.85
C THR A 242 10.97 -14.81 -1.85
N GLY A 243 11.88 -14.15 -1.12
CA GLY A 243 11.91 -12.70 -1.04
C GLY A 243 12.38 -12.04 -2.33
N ASN A 244 11.95 -10.81 -2.54
CA ASN A 244 12.52 -9.93 -3.54
C ASN A 244 13.97 -9.57 -3.13
N PRO A 245 14.99 -9.82 -3.96
CA PRO A 245 16.39 -9.58 -3.59
C PRO A 245 16.72 -8.15 -3.17
N ASP A 246 16.05 -7.15 -3.75
CA ASP A 246 16.33 -5.73 -3.48
C ASP A 246 15.74 -5.27 -2.14
N ILE A 247 14.60 -5.84 -1.75
CA ILE A 247 13.85 -5.43 -0.56
C ILE A 247 14.15 -6.36 0.61
N ASP A 248 13.89 -7.65 0.42
CA ASP A 248 14.01 -8.68 1.45
C ASP A 248 15.47 -9.11 1.62
N GLY A 249 16.20 -9.18 0.51
CA GLY A 249 17.63 -9.46 0.51
C GLY A 249 18.43 -8.35 1.21
N ALA A 250 18.08 -7.08 1.03
CA ALA A 250 18.70 -5.97 1.77
C ALA A 250 18.54 -6.13 3.29
N TRP A 251 17.35 -6.53 3.76
CA TRP A 251 17.13 -6.82 5.18
C TRP A 251 17.96 -8.03 5.65
N VAL A 252 17.97 -9.14 4.90
CA VAL A 252 18.79 -10.33 5.22
C VAL A 252 20.26 -9.93 5.42
N LEU A 253 20.82 -9.19 4.48
CA LEU A 253 22.22 -8.77 4.52
C LEU A 253 22.49 -7.81 5.68
N GLN A 254 21.56 -6.89 5.98
CA GLN A 254 21.66 -6.01 7.14
C GLN A 254 21.64 -6.79 8.45
N VAL A 255 20.77 -7.79 8.59
CA VAL A 255 20.68 -8.66 9.78
C VAL A 255 21.98 -9.44 9.98
N LEU A 256 22.53 -10.02 8.90
CA LEU A 256 23.70 -10.88 8.99
C LEU A 256 25.01 -10.09 9.11
N LEU A 257 25.18 -9.04 8.31
CA LEU A 257 26.48 -8.37 8.16
C LEU A 257 26.54 -7.00 8.85
N GLY A 258 25.41 -6.51 9.38
CA GLY A 258 25.28 -5.15 9.90
C GLY A 258 25.10 -4.12 8.79
N LYS A 259 25.03 -2.85 9.18
CA LYS A 259 25.09 -1.73 8.23
C LYS A 259 26.50 -1.67 7.65
N GLY A 260 26.59 -1.56 6.32
CA GLY A 260 27.81 -1.14 5.63
C GLY A 260 28.04 0.35 5.82
#